data_AF-A0A520GS40-F1
#
_entry.id   AF-A0A520GS40-F1
#
_cell.length_a   1.000
_cell.length_b   1.000
_cell.length_c   1.000
_cell.angle_alpha   90.00
_cell.angle_beta   90.00
_cell.angle_gamma   90.00
#
_symmetry.space_group_name_H-M   'P 1'
#
loop_
_entity.id
_entity.type
_entity.pdbx_description
1 polymer ?
#
loop_
_entity_poly.entity_id
_entity_poly.type
_entity_poly.pdbx_seq_one_letter_code
_entity_poly.pdbx_strand_id
1 'polypeptide(L)' 'KDGWTIVTADKKPSAHFEHNVAIVDGKPELLSTFGYIYKALGIESTEEDEFRRSALVL' A
#
# COMPACT_ATOMS: atom_id res chain seq x y z
N LYS A 1 -1.73 -7.86 29.85
CA LYS A 1 -2.00 -7.07 28.63
C LYS A 1 -0.72 -6.32 28.30
N ASP A 2 -0.27 -6.34 27.05
CA ASP A 2 1.02 -5.75 26.63
C ASP A 2 0.95 -4.22 26.36
N GLY A 3 -0.26 -3.65 26.30
CA GLY A 3 -0.48 -2.22 26.09
C GLY A 3 -0.56 -1.80 24.62
N TRP A 4 -0.44 -2.74 23.66
CA TRP A 4 -0.31 -2.43 22.24
C TRP A 4 -1.14 -3.32 21.33
N THR A 5 -1.21 -4.63 21.60
CA THR A 5 -1.78 -5.57 20.64
C THR A 5 -3.29 -5.37 20.49
N ILE A 6 -3.71 -5.06 19.27
CA ILE A 6 -5.14 -4.96 18.89
C ILE A 6 -5.57 -6.28 18.25
N VAL A 7 -6.67 -6.84 18.74
CA VAL A 7 -7.29 -8.06 18.20
C VAL A 7 -8.75 -7.79 17.84
N THR A 8 -9.24 -8.42 16.78
CA THR A 8 -10.65 -8.35 16.38
C THR A 8 -11.55 -8.92 17.48
N ALA A 9 -12.72 -8.33 17.67
CA ALA A 9 -13.65 -8.75 18.72
C ALA A 9 -14.15 -10.19 18.53
N ASP A 10 -14.30 -10.63 17.27
CA ASP A 10 -14.72 -11.98 16.89
C ASP A 10 -13.55 -12.95 16.67
N LYS A 11 -12.30 -12.48 16.83
CA LYS A 11 -11.05 -13.22 16.61
C LYS A 11 -10.85 -13.75 15.19
N LYS A 12 -11.59 -13.25 14.20
CA LYS A 12 -11.33 -13.59 12.80
C LYS A 12 -10.10 -12.85 12.27
N PRO A 13 -9.46 -13.38 11.21
CA PRO A 13 -8.33 -12.71 10.57
C PRO A 13 -8.66 -11.28 10.13
N SER A 14 -7.67 -10.39 10.23
CA SER A 14 -7.73 -9.01 9.73
C SER A 14 -6.47 -8.75 8.90
N ALA A 15 -6.61 -8.01 7.81
CA ALA A 15 -5.51 -7.57 6.97
C ALA A 15 -5.54 -6.03 6.86
N HIS A 16 -4.37 -5.42 6.78
CA HIS A 16 -4.20 -3.98 6.62
C HIS A 16 -3.08 -3.73 5.60
N PHE A 17 -3.29 -2.73 4.76
CA PHE A 17 -2.33 -2.24 3.78
C PHE A 17 -2.23 -0.72 3.96
N GLU A 18 -1.03 -0.18 3.76
CA GLU A 18 -0.75 1.24 3.95
C GLU A 18 0.06 1.78 2.77
N HIS A 19 -0.25 3.02 2.37
CA HIS A 19 0.59 3.82 1.51
C HIS A 19 0.91 5.15 2.15
N ASN A 20 2.14 5.63 1.93
CA ASN A 20 2.49 7.04 2.11
C ASN A 20 2.09 7.82 0.86
N VAL A 21 1.41 8.95 1.05
CA VAL A 21 0.84 9.78 -0.02
C VAL A 21 1.19 11.24 0.21
N ALA A 22 1.52 11.96 -0.85
CA ALA A 22 1.62 13.42 -0.86
C ALA A 22 0.56 14.03 -1.79
N ILE A 23 0.15 15.27 -1.52
CA ILE A 23 -0.61 16.07 -2.47
C ILE A 23 0.38 16.99 -3.19
N VAL A 24 0.49 16.84 -4.51
CA VAL A 24 1.36 17.66 -5.35
C VAL A 24 0.52 18.26 -6.48
N ASP A 25 0.55 19.59 -6.59
CA ASP A 25 -0.24 20.34 -7.58
C ASP A 25 -1.74 20.00 -7.56
N GLY A 26 -2.28 19.73 -6.37
CA GLY A 26 -3.69 19.39 -6.16
C GLY A 26 -4.07 17.94 -6.49
N LYS A 27 -3.11 17.07 -6.80
CA LYS A 27 -3.33 15.64 -7.09
C LYS A 27 -2.60 14.74 -6.09
N PRO A 28 -3.14 13.57 -5.75
CA PRO A 28 -2.45 12.60 -4.92
C PRO A 28 -1.29 11.92 -5.67
N GLU A 29 -0.19 11.71 -4.96
CA GLU A 29 0.99 11.00 -5.45
C GLU A 29 1.43 9.94 -4.43
N LEU A 30 1.57 8.69 -4.87
CA LEU A 30 2.05 7.59 -4.02
C LEU A 30 3.58 7.67 -3.84
N LEU A 31 4.03 7.76 -2.59
CA LEU A 31 5.44 7.79 -2.18
C LEU A 31 6.00 6.41 -1.80
N SER A 32 5.14 5.40 -1.80
CA SER A 32 5.47 4.01 -1.46
C SER A 32 4.88 3.09 -2.54
N THR A 33 5.23 1.79 -2.52
CA THR A 33 4.79 0.85 -3.55
C THR A 33 4.65 -0.58 -3.04
N PHE A 34 3.67 -1.32 -3.56
CA PHE A 34 3.58 -2.79 -3.50
C PHE A 34 4.29 -3.49 -4.67
N GLY A 35 4.84 -2.74 -5.64
CA GLY A 35 5.45 -3.29 -6.86
C GLY A 35 6.53 -4.34 -6.60
N TYR A 36 7.35 -4.20 -5.55
CA TYR A 36 8.33 -5.22 -5.16
C TYR A 36 7.68 -6.54 -4.72
N ILE A 37 6.57 -6.45 -3.98
CA ILE A 37 5.80 -7.61 -3.51
C ILE A 37 5.12 -8.29 -4.70
N TYR A 38 4.47 -7.51 -5.56
CA TYR A 38 3.83 -8.04 -6.78
C TYR A 38 4.83 -8.72 -7.71
N LYS A 39 6.00 -8.11 -7.94
CA LYS A 39 7.11 -8.71 -8.71
C LYS A 39 7.55 -10.06 -8.11
N ALA A 40 7.72 -10.13 -6.80
CA ALA A 40 8.12 -11.37 -6.12
C ALA A 40 7.05 -12.47 -6.19
N LEU A 41 5.78 -12.09 -6.23
CA LEU A 41 4.63 -13.00 -6.29
C LEU A 41 4.15 -13.31 -7.73
N GLY A 42 4.75 -12.69 -8.75
CA GLY A 42 4.31 -12.84 -10.14
C GLY A 42 2.92 -12.25 -10.42
N ILE A 43 2.52 -11.22 -9.66
CA ILE A 43 1.24 -10.53 -9.81
C ILE A 43 1.42 -9.36 -10.77
N GLU A 44 0.56 -9.26 -11.77
CA GLU A 44 0.44 -8.08 -12.63
C GLU A 44 -0.68 -7.18 -12.11
N SER A 45 -0.39 -5.90 -11.89
CA SER A 45 -1.36 -4.90 -11.43
C SER A 45 -0.98 -3.51 -11.94
N THR A 46 -1.99 -2.70 -12.25
CA THR A 46 -1.86 -1.30 -12.69
C THR A 46 -2.49 -0.33 -11.68
N GLU A 47 -2.82 -0.80 -10.47
CA GLU A 47 -3.58 -0.03 -9.47
C GLU A 47 -2.86 1.25 -9.00
N GLU A 48 -1.54 1.28 -9.04
CA GLU A 48 -0.75 2.43 -8.59
C GLU A 48 -0.51 3.46 -9.71
N ASP A 49 -0.77 3.09 -10.97
CA ASP A 49 -0.32 3.86 -12.15
C ASP A 49 -0.95 5.26 -12.21
N GLU A 50 -2.23 5.38 -11.86
CA GLU A 50 -2.94 6.67 -11.90
C GLU A 50 -2.43 7.68 -10.86
N PHE A 51 -1.75 7.19 -9.82
CA PHE A 51 -1.25 7.98 -8.70
C PHE A 51 0.26 8.21 -8.78
N ARG A 52 0.89 7.90 -9.92
CA ARG A 52 2.33 8.11 -10.14
C ARG A 52 2.56 9.17 -11.20
N ARG A 53 3.32 10.22 -10.85
CA ARG A 53 3.78 11.22 -11.82
C ARG A 53 4.82 10.67 -12.79
N SER A 54 5.55 9.65 -12.38
CA SER A 54 6.58 8.97 -13.17
C SER A 54 6.45 7.46 -13.00
N ALA A 55 6.68 6.72 -14.08
CA ALA A 55 6.60 5.27 -14.06
C ALA A 55 7.53 4.68 -12.99
N LEU A 56 7.02 3.69 -12.26
CA LEU A 56 7.82 2.97 -11.27
C LEU A 56 8.90 2.13 -11.98
N VAL A 57 10.13 2.20 -11.47
CA VAL A 57 11.26 1.39 -11.95
C VAL A 57 11.70 0.47 -10.82
N LEU A 58 11.59 -0.86 -11.03
CA LEU A 58 11.77 -1.91 -10.02
C LEU A 58 13.02 -2.77 -10.22
#